data_AF-A0A8X6LCI9-F1
#
_entry.id   AF-A0A8X6LCI9-F1
#
_cell.length_a   1.000
_cell.length_b   1.000
_cell.length_c   1.000
_cell.angle_alpha   90.00
_cell.angle_beta   90.00
_cell.angle_gamma   90.00
#
_symmetry.space_group_name_H-M   'P 1'
#
loop_
_entity.id
_entity.type
_entity.pdbx_description
1 polymer ?
#
loop_
_entity_poly.entity_id
_entity_poly.type
_entity_poly.pdbx_seq_one_letter_code
_entity_poly.pdbx_strand_id
1 'polypeptide(L)'
;MDTQTLLRLAHSDYKIKRTFGGVFASDILPERRGHYQSFIVNTDSSMNTGQHWQAMYFDNDQTCIFFCSYGTYPIGKIKKFIDQNSARLEWNSKVLQHPELCHVDFFVCIFSGIHIVDYLFLN
;
A
#
# COMPACT_ATOMS: atom_id res chain seq x y z
N MET A 1 -0.17 -12.04 -7.33
CA MET A 1 0.13 -12.68 -6.04
C MET A 1 -1.13 -12.74 -5.19
N ASP A 2 -1.30 -13.77 -4.34
CA ASP A 2 -2.45 -13.90 -3.43
C ASP A 2 -2.20 -13.25 -2.06
N THR A 3 -3.27 -13.01 -1.30
CA THR A 3 -3.25 -12.42 0.04
C THR A 3 -2.35 -13.15 1.03
N GLN A 4 -2.31 -14.49 1.02
CA GLN A 4 -1.50 -15.27 1.96
C GLN A 4 -0.01 -15.12 1.68
N THR A 5 0.36 -14.99 0.42
CA THR A 5 1.74 -14.72 0.03
C THR A 5 2.19 -13.33 0.52
N LEU A 6 1.37 -12.29 0.37
CA LEU A 6 1.66 -10.95 0.89
C LEU A 6 1.76 -10.91 2.42
N LEU A 7 0.84 -11.57 3.13
CA LEU A 7 0.87 -11.67 4.59
C LEU A 7 2.16 -12.35 5.10
N ARG A 8 2.58 -13.46 4.45
CA ARG A 8 3.80 -14.17 4.81
C ARG A 8 5.04 -13.30 4.61
N LEU A 9 5.12 -12.59 3.50
CA LEU A 9 6.23 -11.66 3.23
C LEU A 9 6.29 -10.56 4.29
N ALA A 10 5.18 -9.91 4.58
CA ALA A 10 5.14 -8.82 5.56
C ALA A 10 5.48 -9.28 6.99
N HIS A 11 5.06 -10.49 7.41
CA HIS A 11 5.43 -11.03 8.72
C HIS A 11 6.89 -11.50 8.81
N SER A 12 7.51 -11.85 7.67
CA SER A 12 8.93 -12.21 7.61
C SER A 12 9.87 -11.01 7.73
N ASP A 13 9.35 -9.80 7.51
CA ASP A 13 10.09 -8.55 7.52
C ASP A 13 10.17 -7.97 8.95
N TYR A 14 11.39 -7.91 9.49
CA TYR A 14 11.59 -7.48 10.88
C TYR A 14 11.26 -6.01 11.16
N LYS A 15 11.24 -5.16 10.13
CA LYS A 15 11.01 -3.71 10.27
C LYS A 15 9.51 -3.41 10.32
N ILE A 16 8.73 -4.11 9.51
CA ILE A 16 7.31 -3.77 9.34
C ILE A 16 6.37 -4.71 10.10
N LYS A 17 6.80 -5.93 10.44
CA LYS A 17 5.93 -6.94 11.08
C LYS A 17 5.21 -6.46 12.35
N ARG A 18 5.75 -5.46 13.05
CA ARG A 18 5.17 -4.92 14.29
C ARG A 18 4.12 -3.83 14.04
N THR A 19 4.15 -3.20 12.87
CA THR A 19 3.29 -2.07 12.51
C THR A 19 2.45 -2.35 11.26
N PHE A 20 2.55 -3.56 10.71
CA PHE A 20 1.76 -4.01 9.57
C PHE A 20 0.33 -4.34 9.97
N GLY A 21 -0.63 -3.58 9.42
CA GLY A 21 -2.06 -3.70 9.70
C GLY A 21 -2.75 -4.77 8.87
N GLY A 22 -2.14 -5.24 7.78
CA GLY A 22 -2.61 -6.37 7.00
C GLY A 22 -2.80 -6.11 5.51
N VAL A 23 -3.43 -7.09 4.87
CA VAL A 23 -3.73 -7.11 3.44
C VAL A 23 -5.25 -7.15 3.28
N PHE A 24 -5.82 -6.16 2.58
CA PHE A 24 -7.27 -5.97 2.47
C PHE A 24 -7.71 -5.82 1.02
N ALA A 25 -8.95 -6.17 0.72
CA ALA A 25 -9.61 -5.66 -0.48
C ALA A 25 -10.15 -4.24 -0.19
N SER A 26 -10.38 -3.44 -1.24
CA SER A 26 -10.74 -2.02 -1.10
C SER A 26 -12.03 -1.79 -0.31
N ASP A 27 -12.92 -2.78 -0.29
CA ASP A 27 -14.23 -2.74 0.35
C ASP A 27 -14.26 -3.19 1.80
N ILE A 28 -13.19 -3.81 2.30
CA ILE A 28 -13.08 -4.37 3.65
C ILE A 28 -11.93 -3.75 4.46
N LEU A 29 -11.45 -2.57 4.03
CA LEU A 29 -10.55 -1.77 4.86
C LEU A 29 -11.21 -1.44 6.21
N PRO A 30 -10.45 -1.46 7.33
CA PRO A 30 -11.00 -1.05 8.61
C PRO A 30 -11.36 0.43 8.60
N GLU A 31 -12.29 0.86 9.46
CA GLU A 31 -12.65 2.28 9.55
C GLU A 31 -11.50 3.15 10.09
N ARG A 32 -10.65 2.58 10.96
CA ARG A 32 -9.52 3.25 11.59
C ARG A 32 -8.27 2.37 11.49
N ARG A 33 -7.11 3.00 11.30
CA ARG A 33 -5.81 2.30 11.24
C ARG A 33 -5.28 1.85 12.59
N GLY A 34 -5.74 2.45 13.69
CA GLY A 34 -5.21 2.17 15.03
C GLY A 34 -3.71 2.52 15.16
N HIS A 35 -2.92 1.61 15.72
CA HIS A 35 -1.46 1.78 15.86
C HIS A 35 -0.68 1.30 14.63
N TYR A 36 -1.35 0.70 13.65
CA TYR A 36 -0.70 0.22 12.44
C TYR A 36 -0.27 1.38 11.55
N GLN A 37 0.88 1.21 10.92
CA GLN A 37 1.48 2.18 10.03
C GLN A 37 1.42 1.71 8.59
N SER A 38 1.34 0.41 8.30
CA SER A 38 1.40 -0.06 6.92
C SER A 38 0.29 -1.02 6.53
N PHE A 39 -0.16 -0.88 5.29
CA PHE A 39 -1.27 -1.65 4.74
C PHE A 39 -0.98 -1.96 3.28
N ILE A 40 -1.43 -3.13 2.83
CA ILE A 40 -1.51 -3.47 1.42
C ILE A 40 -2.99 -3.61 1.07
N VAL A 41 -3.41 -2.98 -0.02
CA VAL A 41 -4.80 -2.97 -0.44
C VAL A 41 -4.95 -3.40 -1.89
N ASN A 42 -5.89 -4.29 -2.16
CA ASN A 42 -6.32 -4.60 -3.52
C ASN A 42 -7.32 -3.53 -3.98
N THR A 43 -7.22 -3.06 -5.22
CA THR A 43 -8.24 -2.17 -5.77
C THR A 43 -9.58 -2.85 -6.00
N ASP A 44 -9.55 -4.15 -6.30
CA ASP A 44 -10.76 -4.93 -6.47
C ASP A 44 -11.50 -5.11 -5.14
N SER A 45 -12.80 -5.38 -5.22
CA SER A 45 -13.59 -5.76 -4.06
C SER A 45 -13.26 -7.19 -3.62
N SER A 46 -13.65 -7.51 -2.39
CA SER A 46 -13.52 -8.83 -1.77
C SER A 46 -14.20 -9.96 -2.54
N MET A 47 -15.11 -9.64 -3.47
CA MET A 47 -15.82 -10.58 -4.34
C MET A 47 -15.04 -10.99 -5.59
N ASN A 48 -13.93 -10.30 -5.89
CA ASN A 48 -13.13 -10.51 -7.09
C ASN A 48 -11.79 -11.16 -6.76
N THR A 49 -11.13 -11.75 -7.76
CA THR A 49 -9.89 -12.52 -7.57
C THR A 49 -8.65 -11.68 -7.22
N GLY A 50 -8.76 -10.35 -7.23
CA GLY A 50 -7.71 -9.43 -6.82
C GLY A 50 -6.55 -9.34 -7.81
N GLN A 51 -6.53 -8.29 -8.64
CA GLN A 51 -5.57 -8.18 -9.75
C GLN A 51 -4.57 -7.04 -9.60
N HIS A 52 -4.83 -6.05 -8.75
CA HIS A 52 -3.95 -4.90 -8.57
C HIS A 52 -3.82 -4.49 -7.10
N TRP A 53 -2.57 -4.45 -6.62
CA TRP A 53 -2.23 -4.17 -5.23
C TRP A 53 -1.55 -2.79 -5.10
N GLN A 54 -1.88 -2.08 -4.04
CA GLN A 54 -1.37 -0.76 -3.68
C GLN A 54 -0.89 -0.78 -2.23
N ALA A 55 0.06 0.07 -1.88
CA ALA A 55 0.61 0.14 -0.53
C ALA A 55 0.36 1.51 0.11
N MET A 56 0.13 1.50 1.41
CA MET A 56 -0.01 2.70 2.24
C MET A 56 0.94 2.60 3.42
N TYR A 57 1.62 3.70 3.73
CA TYR A 57 2.40 3.88 4.94
C TYR A 57 2.03 5.20 5.62
N PHE A 58 1.68 5.14 6.90
CA PHE A 58 1.33 6.29 7.72
C PHE A 58 2.51 6.60 8.65
N ASP A 59 3.14 7.75 8.45
CA ASP A 59 4.23 8.19 9.31
C ASP A 59 3.71 8.82 10.62
N ASN A 60 4.65 9.29 11.45
CA ASN A 60 4.33 9.93 12.72
C ASN A 60 3.84 11.38 12.57
N ASP A 61 4.03 11.99 11.39
CA ASP A 61 3.67 13.37 11.07
C ASP A 61 2.28 13.49 10.43
N GLN A 62 1.47 12.43 10.56
CA GLN A 62 0.14 12.32 9.96
C GLN A 62 0.15 12.39 8.43
N THR A 63 1.25 11.99 7.80
CA THR A 63 1.33 11.83 6.34
C THR A 63 1.11 10.38 5.96
N CYS A 64 0.22 10.16 5.00
CA CYS A 64 0.13 8.89 4.30
C CYS A 64 0.99 8.96 3.04
N ILE A 65 1.96 8.06 2.94
CA ILE A 65 2.70 7.79 1.73
C ILE A 65 2.02 6.63 1.01
N PHE A 66 1.49 6.91 -0.16
CA PHE A 66 0.74 5.98 -0.99
C PHE A 66 1.55 5.57 -2.21
N PHE A 67 1.57 4.28 -2.51
CA PHE A 67 2.31 3.73 -3.63
C PHE A 67 1.39 2.92 -4.55
N CYS A 68 1.45 3.24 -5.84
CA CYS A 68 0.85 2.47 -6.92
C CYS A 68 1.86 2.31 -8.05
N SER A 69 2.16 1.08 -8.47
CA SER A 69 3.15 0.83 -9.55
C SER A 69 2.78 1.47 -10.89
N TYR A 70 1.48 1.74 -11.10
CA TYR A 70 0.96 2.47 -12.27
C TYR A 70 0.97 3.99 -12.10
N GLY A 71 1.50 4.53 -10.99
CA GLY A 71 1.56 5.97 -10.74
C GLY A 71 0.19 6.63 -10.53
N THR A 72 -0.83 5.85 -10.17
CA THR A 72 -2.20 6.35 -10.05
C THR A 72 -2.46 6.98 -8.68
N TYR A 73 -3.33 7.98 -8.66
CA TYR A 73 -3.83 8.59 -7.43
C TYR A 73 -4.86 7.66 -6.75
N PRO A 74 -4.88 7.53 -5.41
CA PRO A 74 -5.87 6.71 -4.73
C PRO A 74 -7.28 7.27 -4.92
N ILE A 75 -8.25 6.38 -5.15
CA ILE A 75 -9.65 6.73 -5.35
C ILE A 75 -10.59 5.91 -4.46
N GLY A 76 -11.87 6.30 -4.40
CA GLY A 76 -12.93 5.53 -3.76
C GLY A 76 -12.67 5.25 -2.28
N LYS A 77 -12.88 4.00 -1.86
CA LYS A 77 -12.76 3.56 -0.47
C LYS A 77 -11.33 3.65 0.08
N ILE A 78 -10.33 3.46 -0.78
CA ILE A 78 -8.92 3.59 -0.41
C ILE A 78 -8.62 5.06 -0.07
N LYS A 79 -9.05 5.99 -0.93
CA LYS A 79 -8.91 7.43 -0.66
C LYS A 79 -9.63 7.85 0.61
N LYS A 80 -10.86 7.37 0.81
CA LYS A 80 -11.63 7.65 2.03
C LYS A 80 -10.89 7.19 3.29
N PHE A 81 -10.31 5.99 3.27
CA PHE A 81 -9.52 5.47 4.38
C PHE A 81 -8.29 6.35 4.67
N ILE A 82 -7.57 6.79 3.64
CA ILE A 82 -6.42 7.70 3.78
C ILE A 82 -6.86 9.02 4.43
N ASP A 83 -7.92 9.65 3.93
CA ASP A 83 -8.42 10.94 4.43
C ASP A 83 -8.89 10.88 5.89
N GLN A 84 -9.37 9.71 6.33
CA GLN A 84 -9.80 9.50 7.71
C GLN A 84 -8.63 9.24 8.68
N ASN A 85 -7.44 8.91 8.17
CA ASN A 85 -6.32 8.42 8.97
C ASN A 85 -5.01 9.19 8.77
N SER A 86 -5.02 10.26 7.96
CA SER A 86 -3.90 11.15 7.68
C SER A 86 -4.36 12.58 7.41
N ALA A 87 -3.49 13.56 7.70
CA ALA A 87 -3.68 14.97 7.36
C ALA A 87 -3.06 15.34 6.01
N ARG A 88 -2.10 14.54 5.53
CA ARG A 88 -1.38 14.76 4.28
C ARG A 88 -1.29 13.45 3.49
N LEU A 89 -1.23 13.58 2.17
CA LEU A 89 -1.07 12.45 1.26
C LEU A 89 0.05 12.75 0.26
N GLU A 90 1.03 11.87 0.20
CA GLU A 90 2.07 11.83 -0.82
C GLU A 90 1.91 10.58 -1.67
N TRP A 91 2.15 10.69 -2.98
CA TRP A 91 2.06 9.54 -3.88
C TRP A 91 3.06 9.64 -5.02
N ASN A 92 3.41 8.49 -5.61
CA ASN A 92 4.16 8.46 -6.85
C ASN A 92 3.23 8.69 -8.06
N SER A 93 3.58 9.62 -8.94
CA SER A 93 2.92 9.79 -10.25
C SER A 93 3.66 9.10 -11.40
N LYS A 94 4.90 8.65 -11.15
CA LYS A 94 5.72 7.92 -12.13
C LYS A 94 5.22 6.49 -12.28
N VAL A 95 4.97 6.09 -13.53
CA VAL A 95 4.66 4.71 -13.90
C VAL A 95 5.96 3.89 -13.82
N LEU A 96 5.97 2.90 -12.94
CA LEU A 96 7.12 2.01 -12.70
C LEU A 96 6.89 0.60 -13.29
N GLN A 97 5.64 0.28 -13.64
CA GLN A 97 5.26 -0.99 -14.27
C GLN A 97 4.30 -0.73 -15.44
N HIS A 98 4.55 -1.36 -16.59
CA HIS A 98 3.62 -1.28 -17.74
C HIS A 98 2.37 -2.14 -17.46
N PRO A 99 1.14 -1.68 -17.76
CA PRO A 99 -0.11 -2.39 -17.45
C PRO A 99 -0.20 -3.81 -18.03
N GLU A 100 0.49 -4.07 -19.15
CA GLU A 100 0.41 -5.34 -19.89
C GLU A 100 1.44 -6.39 -19.43
N LEU A 101 2.40 -6.03 -18.58
CA LEU A 101 3.37 -6.97 -18.04
C LEU A 101 2.79 -7.65 -16.80
N CYS A 102 2.11 -8.79 -17.02
CA CYS A 102 1.66 -9.73 -15.97
C CYS A 102 2.83 -10.51 -15.36
N HIS A 103 3.90 -9.82 -15.00
CA HIS A 103 4.98 -10.37 -14.19
C HIS A 103 5.08 -9.54 -12.93
N VAL A 104 4.37 -10.02 -11.90
CA VAL A 104 4.75 -9.91 -10.50
C VAL A 104 4.68 -8.47 -9.96
N ASP A 105 3.87 -8.29 -8.94
CA ASP A 105 4.17 -7.42 -7.80
C ASP A 105 5.69 -7.15 -7.71
N PHE A 106 6.23 -6.08 -8.32
CA PHE A 106 7.66 -5.77 -8.34
C PHE A 106 8.03 -5.30 -6.94
N PHE A 107 8.03 -6.29 -6.04
CA PHE A 107 7.51 -6.40 -4.68
C PHE A 107 6.55 -5.24 -4.23
N VAL A 108 5.77 -5.29 -3.18
CA VAL A 108 6.22 -5.03 -1.79
C VAL A 108 7.64 -4.40 -1.62
N CYS A 109 8.32 -3.93 -2.69
CA CYS A 109 9.74 -3.59 -2.82
C CYS A 109 9.80 -2.13 -2.42
N ILE A 110 10.32 -1.71 -1.29
CA ILE A 110 11.09 -2.42 -0.32
C ILE A 110 10.61 -1.80 1.00
N PHE A 111 9.85 -2.57 1.78
CA PHE A 111 9.57 -2.35 3.20
C PHE A 111 8.78 -1.06 3.47
N SER A 112 7.54 -1.19 3.93
CA SER A 112 6.62 -0.11 4.26
C SER A 112 7.18 0.97 5.23
N GLY A 113 8.08 1.84 4.74
CA GLY A 113 8.75 2.88 5.50
C GLY A 113 10.24 3.13 5.16
N ILE A 114 10.98 2.25 4.46
CA ILE A 114 12.45 2.44 4.34
C ILE A 114 12.94 2.78 2.92
N HIS A 115 12.30 2.32 1.85
CA HIS A 115 12.73 2.75 0.51
C HIS A 115 11.68 3.52 -0.27
N ILE A 116 10.45 3.64 0.26
CA ILE A 116 9.46 4.53 -0.34
C ILE A 116 9.94 5.99 -0.24
N VAL A 117 10.52 6.37 0.90
CA VAL A 117 11.12 7.71 1.08
C VAL A 117 12.31 7.89 0.13
N ASP A 118 13.23 6.93 0.09
CA ASP A 118 14.41 7.02 -0.79
C ASP A 118 14.03 7.06 -2.30
N TYR A 119 12.96 6.40 -2.74
CA TYR A 119 12.55 6.42 -4.15
C TYR A 119 11.65 7.61 -4.52
N LEU A 120 10.89 8.17 -3.57
CA LEU A 120 10.04 9.35 -3.83
C LEU A 120 10.82 10.67 -3.81
N PHE A 121 11.97 10.73 -3.10
CA PHE A 121 12.76 11.95 -2.93
C PHE A 121 14.08 12.00 -3.70
N LEU A 122 14.38 11.04 -4.58
CA LEU A 122 15.51 11.16 -5.51
C LEU A 122 15.15 12.09 -6.68
N ASN A 123 15.40 13.39 -6.45
CA ASN A 123 15.92 14.34 -7.43
C ASN A 123 17.16 15.01 -6.84
#